data_AF-A0A357LQD8-F1
#
_entry.id   AF-A0A357LQD8-F1
#
_cell.length_a   1.000
_cell.length_b   1.000
_cell.length_c   1.000
_cell.angle_alpha   90.00
_cell.angle_beta   90.00
_cell.angle_gamma   90.00
#
_symmetry.space_group_name_H-M   'P 1'
#
loop_
_entity.id
_entity.type
_entity.pdbx_description
1 polymer ?
#
loop_
_entity_poly.entity_id
_entity_poly.type
_entity_poly.pdbx_seq_one_letter_code
_entity_poly.pdbx_strand_id
1 'polypeptide(L)'
;MSKTSLTVLIIIEGQAPASVELKRVDKNLTVSCNCSSEDKICSHIISTLFGEEAKIVGCDGTLTKTIADMLAGSDVEHAFWKLRDLTVKSAKLKAELAQAQTNLGEAIIDFKPW
;
A
#
# COMPACT_ATOMS: atom_id res chain seq x y z
N MET A 1 -17.82 -22.98 9.17
CA MET A 1 -16.55 -22.31 8.88
C MET A 1 -16.75 -21.45 7.65
N SER A 2 -16.69 -20.13 7.77
CA SER A 2 -16.77 -19.22 6.64
C SER A 2 -15.41 -19.15 5.96
N LYS A 3 -15.35 -19.57 4.70
CA LYS A 3 -14.16 -19.48 3.86
C LYS A 3 -14.43 -18.45 2.78
N THR A 4 -13.59 -17.41 2.74
CA THR A 4 -13.67 -16.37 1.71
C THR A 4 -12.34 -16.30 0.98
N SER A 5 -12.38 -16.21 -0.35
CA SER A 5 -11.21 -16.07 -1.20
C SER A 5 -11.45 -14.97 -2.22
N LEU A 6 -10.44 -14.13 -2.44
CA LEU A 6 -10.47 -13.02 -3.38
C LEU A 6 -9.14 -12.99 -4.13
N THR A 7 -9.19 -12.85 -5.45
CA THR A 7 -8.01 -12.62 -6.28
C THR A 7 -8.10 -11.22 -6.86
N VAL A 8 -7.02 -10.45 -6.70
CA VAL A 8 -6.93 -9.06 -7.14
C VAL A 8 -5.77 -8.93 -8.11
N LEU A 9 -6.05 -8.39 -9.31
CA LEU A 9 -5.02 -8.09 -10.30
C LEU A 9 -4.51 -6.66 -10.06
N ILE A 10 -3.20 -6.50 -9.92
CA ILE A 10 -2.53 -5.24 -9.62
C ILE A 10 -1.57 -4.87 -10.76
N ILE A 11 -1.58 -3.58 -11.15
CA ILE A 11 -0.61 -2.98 -12.05
C ILE A 11 0.08 -1.84 -11.31
N ILE A 12 1.41 -1.94 -11.19
CA ILE A 12 2.28 -0.90 -10.65
C ILE A 12 3.20 -0.43 -11.77
N GLU A 13 3.32 0.89 -11.94
CA GLU A 13 4.19 1.46 -12.95
C GLU A 13 5.63 0.96 -12.80
N GLY A 14 6.23 0.52 -13.91
CA GLY A 14 7.58 -0.06 -13.93
C GLY A 14 7.69 -1.50 -13.42
N GLN A 15 6.57 -2.17 -13.12
CA GLN A 15 6.55 -3.58 -12.68
C GLN A 15 5.66 -4.44 -13.59
N ALA A 16 5.93 -5.74 -13.64
CA ALA A 16 5.06 -6.68 -14.32
C ALA A 16 3.73 -6.82 -13.56
N PRO A 17 2.57 -6.91 -14.25
CA PRO A 17 1.29 -7.14 -13.58
C PRO A 17 1.32 -8.39 -12.71
N ALA A 18 0.70 -8.32 -11.54
CA ALA A 18 0.70 -9.41 -10.58
C ALA A 18 -0.70 -9.66 -10.02
N SER A 19 -0.98 -10.92 -9.73
CA SER A 19 -2.20 -11.35 -9.02
C SER A 19 -1.87 -11.56 -7.55
N VAL A 20 -2.68 -10.96 -6.68
CA VAL A 20 -2.65 -11.12 -5.23
C VAL A 20 -3.86 -11.93 -4.82
N GLU A 21 -3.63 -13.08 -4.19
CA GLU A 21 -4.68 -13.92 -3.64
C GLU A 21 -4.79 -13.66 -2.13
N LEU A 22 -6.02 -13.36 -1.68
CA LEU A 22 -6.40 -13.26 -0.28
C LEU A 22 -7.28 -14.45 0.04
N LYS A 23 -6.96 -15.14 1.13
CA LYS A 23 -7.74 -16.27 1.62
C LYS A 23 -7.94 -16.14 3.11
N ARG A 24 -9.19 -16.02 3.53
CA ARG A 24 -9.58 -15.95 4.93
C ARG A 24 -10.26 -17.24 5.37
N VAL A 25 -9.78 -17.81 6.47
CA VAL A 25 -10.42 -18.92 7.18
C VAL A 25 -10.55 -18.51 8.64
N ASP A 26 -11.78 -18.24 9.08
CA ASP A 26 -12.10 -17.65 10.38
C ASP A 26 -11.33 -16.33 10.61
N LYS A 27 -10.34 -16.32 11.52
CA LYS A 27 -9.50 -15.14 11.79
C LYS A 27 -8.21 -15.13 10.99
N ASN A 28 -7.81 -16.24 10.38
CA ASN A 28 -6.52 -16.34 9.71
C ASN A 28 -6.63 -15.80 8.29
N LEU A 29 -5.90 -14.72 7.98
CA LEU A 29 -5.82 -14.15 6.64
C LEU A 29 -4.46 -14.52 6.01
N THR A 30 -4.51 -15.35 4.98
CA THR A 30 -3.34 -15.64 4.14
C THR A 30 -3.37 -14.74 2.91
N VAL A 31 -2.23 -14.14 2.59
CA VAL A 31 -2.06 -13.32 1.39
C VAL A 31 -0.83 -13.82 0.63
N SER A 32 -0.97 -14.04 -0.67
CA SER A 32 0.10 -14.47 -1.56
C SER A 32 0.10 -13.61 -2.82
N CYS A 33 1.27 -13.45 -3.43
CA CYS A 33 1.42 -12.76 -4.70
C CYS A 33 2.27 -13.61 -5.65
N ASN A 34 1.92 -13.59 -6.93
CA ASN A 34 2.65 -14.33 -7.96
C ASN A 34 3.83 -13.54 -8.58
N CYS A 35 4.17 -12.37 -8.04
CA CYS A 35 5.29 -11.57 -8.54
C CYS A 35 6.64 -12.23 -8.17
N SER A 36 7.72 -11.83 -8.86
CA SER A 36 9.07 -12.37 -8.66
C SER A 36 9.83 -11.82 -7.44
N SER A 37 9.16 -11.11 -6.53
CA SER A 37 9.81 -10.54 -5.33
C SER A 37 10.16 -11.66 -4.35
N GLU A 38 11.37 -11.59 -3.78
CA GLU A 38 11.78 -12.48 -2.68
C GLU A 38 11.22 -12.02 -1.32
N ASP A 39 10.66 -10.82 -1.25
CA ASP A 39 10.08 -10.27 -0.03
C ASP A 39 8.74 -10.95 0.28
N LYS A 40 8.55 -11.29 1.56
CA LYS A 40 7.27 -11.83 2.06
C LYS A 40 6.09 -10.86 1.86
N ILE A 41 6.38 -9.56 1.80
CA ILE A 41 5.40 -8.49 1.57
C ILE A 41 5.94 -7.60 0.46
N CYS A 42 5.45 -7.81 -0.76
CA CYS A 42 5.81 -6.98 -1.92
C CYS A 42 4.87 -5.77 -2.08
N SER A 43 5.24 -4.84 -2.97
CA SER A 43 4.46 -3.66 -3.33
C SER A 43 3.03 -3.99 -3.78
N HIS A 44 2.82 -5.10 -4.50
CA HIS A 44 1.50 -5.55 -4.92
C HIS A 44 0.61 -5.90 -3.74
N ILE A 45 1.13 -6.68 -2.77
CA ILE A 45 0.40 -7.05 -1.55
C ILE A 45 0.01 -5.79 -0.77
N ILE A 46 0.95 -4.86 -0.58
CA ILE A 46 0.68 -3.60 0.13
C ILE A 46 -0.43 -2.82 -0.59
N SER A 47 -0.30 -2.63 -1.90
CA SER A 47 -1.27 -1.86 -2.71
C SER A 47 -2.66 -2.49 -2.64
N THR A 48 -2.75 -3.82 -2.72
CA THR A 48 -4.01 -4.56 -2.56
C THR A 48 -4.61 -4.33 -1.18
N LEU A 49 -3.86 -4.58 -0.10
CA LEU A 49 -4.37 -4.44 1.26
C LEU A 49 -4.77 -3.00 1.59
N PHE A 50 -4.08 -2.02 1.01
CA PHE A 50 -4.39 -0.59 1.22
C PHE A 50 -5.67 -0.17 0.48
N GLY A 51 -6.12 -0.96 -0.49
CA GLY A 51 -7.26 -0.66 -1.34
C GLY A 51 -6.93 0.45 -2.34
N GLU A 52 -5.73 0.45 -2.92
CA GLU A 52 -5.30 1.48 -3.87
C GLU A 52 -5.98 1.29 -5.23
N GLU A 53 -7.21 1.79 -5.36
CA GLU A 53 -8.09 1.59 -6.52
C GLU A 53 -7.43 1.89 -7.87
N ALA A 54 -6.60 2.93 -7.93
CA ALA A 54 -5.88 3.32 -9.14
C ALA A 54 -4.92 2.23 -9.69
N LYS A 55 -4.50 1.29 -8.85
CA LYS A 55 -3.59 0.19 -9.21
C LYS A 55 -4.30 -1.14 -9.38
N ILE A 56 -5.58 -1.23 -8.99
CA ILE A 56 -6.35 -2.45 -9.05
C ILE A 56 -7.11 -2.51 -10.37
N VAL A 57 -6.86 -3.56 -11.15
CA VAL A 57 -7.54 -3.76 -12.44
C VAL A 57 -8.99 -4.19 -12.18
N GLY A 58 -9.93 -3.50 -12.82
CA GLY A 58 -11.35 -3.78 -12.65
C GLY A 58 -11.87 -3.44 -11.25
N CYS A 59 -11.21 -2.51 -10.55
CA CYS A 59 -11.67 -2.06 -9.24
C CYS A 59 -13.03 -1.39 -9.34
N ASP A 60 -14.04 -2.02 -8.74
CA ASP A 60 -15.25 -1.35 -8.31
C ASP A 60 -15.16 -1.08 -6.80
N GLY A 61 -15.94 -0.14 -6.28
CA GLY A 61 -15.93 0.19 -4.84
C GLY A 61 -16.35 -0.99 -3.94
N THR A 62 -16.90 -2.07 -4.51
CA THR A 62 -17.20 -3.30 -3.79
C THR A 62 -15.96 -4.14 -3.51
N LEU A 63 -14.93 -4.08 -4.35
CA LEU A 63 -13.71 -4.84 -4.17
C LEU A 63 -12.86 -4.29 -3.00
N THR A 64 -12.71 -2.97 -2.89
CA THR A 64 -12.02 -2.35 -1.74
C THR A 64 -12.74 -2.60 -0.42
N LYS A 65 -14.08 -2.56 -0.43
CA LYS A 65 -14.89 -2.95 0.73
C LYS A 65 -14.66 -4.41 1.11
N THR A 66 -14.61 -5.32 0.14
CA THR A 66 -14.37 -6.75 0.39
C THR A 66 -12.99 -6.97 1.03
N ILE A 67 -11.96 -6.27 0.57
CA ILE A 67 -10.61 -6.33 1.16
C ILE A 67 -10.63 -5.83 2.62
N ALA A 68 -11.31 -4.70 2.87
CA ALA A 68 -11.47 -4.17 4.22
C ALA A 68 -12.21 -5.14 5.16
N ASP A 69 -13.29 -5.76 4.67
CA ASP A 69 -14.05 -6.77 5.40
C ASP A 69 -13.21 -8.02 5.68
N MET A 70 -12.33 -8.43 4.74
CA MET A 70 -11.39 -9.53 4.95
C MET A 70 -10.31 -9.20 5.99
N LEU A 71 -9.88 -7.95 6.10
CA LEU A 71 -8.93 -7.49 7.12
C LEU A 71 -9.58 -7.39 8.51
N ALA A 72 -10.82 -6.91 8.60
CA ALA A 72 -11.50 -6.68 9.87
C ALA A 72 -11.64 -7.97 10.70
N GLY A 73 -11.09 -7.98 11.91
CA GLY A 73 -11.05 -9.12 12.83
C GLY A 73 -10.07 -10.24 12.43
N SER A 74 -9.17 -10.00 11.48
CA SER A 74 -8.12 -10.96 11.12
C SER A 74 -6.92 -10.89 12.06
N ASP A 75 -6.11 -11.95 12.06
CA ASP A 75 -4.84 -12.06 12.79
C ASP A 75 -3.79 -11.03 12.35
N VAL A 76 -3.89 -10.54 11.11
CA VAL A 76 -2.99 -9.54 10.54
C VAL A 76 -3.48 -8.10 10.67
N GLU A 77 -4.72 -7.88 11.11
CA GLU A 77 -5.36 -6.55 11.13
C GLU A 77 -4.53 -5.51 11.91
N HIS A 78 -4.05 -5.88 13.09
CA HIS A 78 -3.29 -4.96 13.93
C HIS A 78 -1.95 -4.55 13.27
N ALA A 79 -1.26 -5.51 12.66
CA ALA A 79 -0.02 -5.25 11.95
C ALA A 79 -0.27 -4.38 10.70
N PHE A 80 -1.36 -4.63 9.99
CA PHE A 80 -1.80 -3.83 8.86
C PHE A 80 -2.03 -2.36 9.25
N TRP A 81 -2.81 -2.10 10.30
CA TRP A 81 -3.09 -0.72 10.73
C TRP A 81 -1.83 0.02 11.15
N LYS A 82 -0.92 -0.66 11.86
CA LYS A 82 0.38 -0.09 12.22
C LYS A 82 1.21 0.26 10.99
N LEU A 83 1.25 -0.61 9.99
CA LEU A 83 1.93 -0.33 8.73
C LEU A 83 1.31 0.88 8.03
N ARG A 84 -0.02 0.93 7.93
CA ARG A 84 -0.75 2.04 7.28
C ARG A 84 -0.47 3.39 7.96
N ASP A 85 -0.53 3.45 9.29
CA ASP A 85 -0.21 4.65 10.06
C ASP A 85 1.23 5.13 9.83
N LEU A 86 2.20 4.21 9.87
CA LEU A 86 3.60 4.53 9.60
C LEU A 86 3.83 5.00 8.17
N THR A 87 3.14 4.43 7.17
CA THR A 87 3.24 4.88 5.78
C THR A 87 2.71 6.29 5.60
N VAL A 88 1.57 6.63 6.21
CA VAL A 88 1.01 8.00 6.18
C VAL A 88 1.95 8.98 6.85
N LYS A 89 2.49 8.64 8.03
CA LYS A 89 3.48 9.47 8.73
C LYS A 89 4.75 9.68 7.90
N SER A 90 5.26 8.63 7.27
CA SER A 90 6.42 8.69 6.39
C SER A 90 6.18 9.61 5.18
N ALA A 91 5.01 9.52 4.54
CA ALA A 91 4.65 10.41 3.44
C ALA A 91 4.61 11.88 3.87
N LYS A 92 4.02 12.16 5.04
CA LYS A 92 4.00 13.52 5.61
C LYS A 92 5.40 14.05 5.89
N LEU A 93 6.25 13.26 6.56
CA LEU A 93 7.63 13.64 6.87
C LEU A 93 8.45 13.91 5.60
N LYS A 94 8.25 13.12 4.54
CA LYS A 94 8.90 13.36 3.23
C LYS A 94 8.48 14.68 2.62
N ALA A 95 7.20 15.05 2.70
CA ALA A 95 6.71 16.34 2.22
C ALA A 95 7.29 17.51 3.04
N GLU A 96 7.33 17.38 4.37
CA GLU A 96 7.94 18.37 5.26
C GLU A 96 9.45 18.55 4.98
N LEU A 97 10.18 17.45 4.74
CA LEU A 97 11.58 17.49 4.37
C LEU A 97 11.81 18.18 3.02
N ALA A 98 11.01 17.86 2.00
CA ALA A 98 11.09 18.50 0.69
C ALA A 98 10.85 20.01 0.81
N GLN A 99 9.86 20.43 1.61
CA GLN A 99 9.60 21.85 1.85
C GLN A 99 10.77 22.52 2.59
N ALA A 100 11.36 21.87 3.60
CA ALA A 100 12.52 22.41 4.31
C ALA A 100 13.74 22.59 3.38
N GLN A 101 13.95 21.67 2.44
CA GLN A 101 15.00 21.79 1.41
C GLN A 101 14.74 22.97 0.47
N THR A 102 13.50 23.15 0.00
CA THR A 102 13.10 24.32 -0.81
C THR A 102 13.35 25.62 -0.06
N ASN A 103 12.90 25.71 1.20
CA ASN A 103 13.08 26.91 2.02
C ASN A 103 14.57 27.23 2.24
N LEU A 104 15.40 26.21 2.45
CA LEU A 104 16.85 26.40 2.56
C LEU A 104 17.44 26.92 1.26
N GLY A 105 17.04 26.35 0.11
CA GLY A 105 17.48 26.81 -1.21
C GLY A 105 17.11 28.28 -1.48
N GLU A 106 15.90 28.70 -1.12
CA GLU A 106 15.45 30.09 -1.21
C GLU A 106 16.25 31.02 -0.28
N ALA A 107 16.54 30.58 0.95
CA ALA A 107 17.31 31.35 1.93
C ALA A 107 18.80 31.51 1.56
N ILE A 108 19.35 30.60 0.76
CA ILE A 108 20.75 30.65 0.28
C ILE A 108 20.96 31.74 -0.80
N ILE A 109 19.91 32.41 -1.28
CA ILE A 109 20.04 33.49 -2.28
C ILE A 109 20.55 34.79 -1.62
N ASP A 110 21.87 34.83 -1.44
CA ASP A 110 22.68 36.06 -1.33
C ASP A 110 23.88 36.02 -2.29
N PHE A 111 23.70 35.42 -3.48
CA PHE A 111 24.61 35.62 -4.60
C PHE A 111 24.02 36.68 -5.54
N LYS A 112 24.00 37.92 -5.07
CA LYS A 112 23.92 39.09 -5.97
C LYS A 112 25.29 39.21 -6.64
N PRO A 113 25.45 38.95 -7.95
CA PRO A 113 26.64 39.40 -8.64
C PRO A 113 26.55 40.92 -8.70
N TRP A 114 27.41 41.59 -7.93
CA TRP A 114 27.86 42.95 -8.20
C TRP A 114 28.49 43.05 -9.59
#